data_AF-A0AAV0W975-F1
#
_entry.id   AF-A0AAV0W975-F1
#
_cell.length_a   1.000
_cell.length_b   1.000
_cell.length_c   1.000
_cell.angle_alpha   90.00
_cell.angle_beta   90.00
_cell.angle_gamma   90.00
#
_symmetry.space_group_name_H-M   'P 1'
#
loop_
_entity.id
_entity.type
_entity.pdbx_description
1 polymer ?
#
loop_
_entity_poly.entity_id
_entity_poly.type
_entity_poly.pdbx_seq_one_letter_code
_entity_poly.pdbx_strand_id
1 'polypeptide(L)'
;MATDQAADQLISYLTSACEACMPPRAPPPHGRRQANWWNQEIAALLDQYGRLRRSYHRAARRRESHEQLDVHRTAYTVKRKVLRQTIRSSQAKCWSDLCRSVDSGPWGLPYKVVTKRIGRRRPGIEARGMESEIDDYLFPNPPATDWALQQPQKTKPLKTSPWPNWPKAVKDFPPVRQPAPMVSPTKS
;
A
#
# COMPACT_ATOMS: atom_id res chain seq x y z
N MET A 1 42.58 14.76 -42.15
CA MET A 1 42.33 16.09 -41.54
C MET A 1 41.07 16.73 -42.12
N ALA A 2 41.04 17.23 -43.37
CA ALA A 2 39.85 17.90 -43.92
C ALA A 2 38.67 16.96 -44.26
N THR A 3 38.96 15.73 -44.68
CA THR A 3 37.95 14.71 -45.01
C THR A 3 37.22 14.18 -43.78
N ASP A 4 37.93 14.06 -42.66
CA ASP A 4 37.39 13.55 -41.39
C ASP A 4 36.37 14.55 -40.82
N GLN A 5 36.65 15.84 -40.97
CA GLN A 5 35.76 16.91 -40.52
C GLN A 5 34.45 16.98 -41.33
N ALA A 6 34.50 16.71 -42.63
CA ALA A 6 33.29 16.63 -43.46
C ALA A 6 32.42 15.42 -43.10
N ALA A 7 33.03 14.30 -42.73
CA ALA A 7 32.32 13.10 -42.28
C ALA A 7 31.62 13.33 -40.94
N ASP A 8 32.30 13.97 -39.97
CA ASP A 8 31.73 14.27 -38.65
C ASP A 8 30.52 15.22 -38.75
N GLN A 9 30.58 16.21 -39.65
CA GLN A 9 29.46 17.12 -39.92
C GLN A 9 28.23 16.40 -40.47
N LEU A 10 28.44 15.43 -41.38
CA LEU A 10 27.34 14.63 -41.93
C LEU A 10 26.72 13.72 -40.87
N ILE A 11 27.53 13.08 -40.03
CA ILE A 11 27.06 12.25 -38.91
C ILE A 11 26.24 13.12 -37.94
N SER A 12 26.75 14.29 -37.56
CA SER A 12 26.06 15.25 -36.70
C SER A 12 24.69 15.65 -37.28
N TYR A 13 24.63 15.99 -38.57
CA TYR A 13 23.39 16.35 -39.24
C TYR A 13 22.38 15.20 -39.25
N LEU A 14 22.82 13.98 -39.59
CA LEU A 14 21.97 12.80 -39.57
C LEU A 14 21.47 12.46 -38.17
N THR A 15 22.33 12.53 -37.16
CA THR A 15 21.93 12.33 -35.75
C THR A 15 20.89 13.36 -35.34
N SER A 16 21.10 14.64 -35.66
CA SER A 16 20.15 15.72 -35.34
C SER A 16 18.79 15.52 -36.03
N ALA A 17 18.80 15.17 -37.33
CA ALA A 17 17.58 14.86 -38.08
C ALA A 17 16.84 13.65 -37.50
N CYS A 18 17.57 12.60 -37.10
CA CYS A 18 16.99 11.42 -36.46
C CYS A 18 16.42 11.73 -35.08
N GLU A 19 17.09 12.53 -34.24
CA GLU A 19 16.59 12.94 -32.93
C GLU A 19 15.32 13.79 -33.04
N ALA A 20 15.23 14.64 -34.06
CA ALA A 20 14.04 15.44 -34.34
C ALA A 20 12.85 14.60 -34.82
N CYS A 21 13.10 13.65 -35.73
CA CYS A 21 12.06 12.78 -36.29
C CYS A 21 11.66 11.63 -35.36
N MET A 22 12.55 11.18 -34.48
CA MET A 22 12.37 10.06 -33.56
C MET A 22 12.75 10.46 -32.14
N PRO A 23 11.97 11.32 -31.48
CA PRO A 23 12.25 11.71 -30.10
C PRO A 23 12.26 10.45 -29.22
N PRO A 24 13.24 10.33 -28.29
CA PRO A 24 13.31 9.19 -27.40
C PRO A 24 12.01 9.06 -26.61
N ARG A 25 11.62 7.83 -26.28
CA ARG A 25 10.42 7.56 -25.48
C ARG A 25 10.44 8.45 -24.24
N ALA A 26 9.37 9.25 -24.09
CA ALA A 26 9.22 10.13 -22.94
C ALA A 26 9.49 9.34 -21.65
N PRO A 27 10.28 9.90 -20.71
CA PRO A 27 10.51 9.24 -19.45
C PRO A 27 9.16 8.97 -18.77
N PRO A 28 9.04 7.90 -17.98
CA PRO A 28 7.81 7.63 -17.23
C PRO A 28 7.42 8.90 -16.46
N PRO A 29 6.11 9.25 -16.40
CA PRO A 29 5.67 10.49 -15.79
C PRO A 29 6.31 10.67 -14.42
N HIS A 30 6.99 11.81 -14.24
CA HIS A 30 7.62 12.19 -12.98
C HIS A 30 6.55 12.11 -11.88
N GLY A 31 6.70 11.16 -10.95
CA GLY A 31 5.74 10.99 -9.86
C GLY A 31 5.07 9.62 -9.74
N ARG A 32 5.44 8.63 -10.55
CA ARG A 32 5.24 7.23 -10.13
C ARG A 32 6.10 6.97 -8.90
N ARG A 33 5.55 7.29 -7.72
CA ARG A 33 6.13 6.94 -6.43
C ARG A 33 6.35 5.43 -6.46
N GLN A 34 7.62 5.02 -6.40
CA GLN A 34 7.97 3.63 -6.22
C GLN A 34 7.21 3.13 -4.99
N ALA A 35 6.77 1.87 -5.04
CA ALA A 35 6.02 1.32 -3.92
C ALA A 35 6.82 1.51 -2.63
N ASN A 36 6.14 1.80 -1.52
CA ASN A 36 6.75 2.03 -0.21
C ASN A 36 7.66 0.88 0.27
N TRP A 37 7.46 -0.34 -0.24
CA TRP A 37 8.28 -1.52 0.03
C TRP A 37 9.43 -1.73 -0.99
N TRP A 38 9.59 -0.86 -1.97
CA TRP A 38 10.66 -0.96 -2.96
C TRP A 38 12.01 -0.60 -2.35
N ASN A 39 13.04 -1.37 -2.69
CA ASN A 39 14.40 -1.17 -2.21
C ASN A 39 15.42 -1.43 -3.36
N GLN A 40 16.57 -0.78 -3.31
CA GLN A 40 17.70 -1.01 -4.22
C GLN A 40 18.16 -2.48 -4.21
N GLU A 41 18.09 -3.16 -3.07
CA GLU A 41 18.38 -4.60 -2.97
C GLU A 41 17.46 -5.44 -3.87
N ILE A 42 16.15 -5.15 -3.86
CA ILE A 42 15.18 -5.82 -4.72
C ILE A 42 15.47 -5.52 -6.19
N ALA A 43 15.85 -4.28 -6.52
CA ALA A 43 16.22 -3.89 -7.87
C ALA A 43 17.44 -4.69 -8.38
N ALA A 44 18.49 -4.81 -7.57
CA ALA A 44 19.67 -5.61 -7.90
C ALA A 44 19.33 -7.09 -8.08
N LEU A 45 18.49 -7.66 -7.20
CA LEU A 45 18.02 -9.05 -7.32
C LEU A 45 17.18 -9.29 -8.57
N LEU A 46 16.34 -8.33 -8.96
CA LEU A 46 15.54 -8.41 -10.18
C LEU A 46 16.43 -8.38 -11.43
N ASP A 47 17.47 -7.55 -11.47
CA ASP A 47 18.42 -7.56 -12.58
C ASP A 47 19.17 -8.89 -12.67
N GLN A 48 19.73 -9.38 -11.55
CA GLN A 48 20.42 -10.68 -11.50
C GLN A 48 19.49 -11.83 -11.93
N TYR A 49 18.28 -11.88 -11.38
CA TYR A 49 17.27 -12.88 -11.76
C TYR A 49 16.94 -12.78 -13.25
N GLY A 50 16.76 -11.57 -13.77
CA GLY A 50 16.49 -11.32 -15.18
C GLY A 50 17.61 -11.81 -16.09
N ARG A 51 18.89 -11.56 -15.74
CA ARG A 51 20.06 -12.06 -16.47
C ARG A 51 20.07 -13.59 -16.52
N LEU A 52 19.89 -14.26 -15.38
CA LEU A 52 19.88 -15.72 -15.30
C LEU A 52 18.70 -16.35 -16.05
N ARG A 53 17.50 -15.78 -15.92
CA ARG A 53 16.31 -16.23 -16.65
C ARG A 53 16.51 -16.11 -18.16
N ARG A 54 17.08 -14.98 -18.62
CA ARG A 54 17.43 -14.79 -20.04
C ARG A 54 18.48 -15.80 -20.51
N SER A 55 19.47 -16.11 -19.69
CA SER A 55 20.48 -17.14 -20.00
C SER A 55 19.84 -18.50 -20.23
N TYR A 56 18.97 -18.94 -19.32
CA TYR A 56 18.23 -20.20 -19.45
C TYR A 56 17.38 -20.26 -20.73
N HIS A 57 16.59 -19.22 -21.02
CA HIS A 57 15.77 -19.20 -22.23
C HIS A 57 16.61 -19.14 -23.51
N ARG A 58 17.78 -18.49 -23.49
CA ARG A 58 18.70 -18.50 -24.64
C ARG A 58 19.28 -19.89 -24.84
N ALA A 59 19.76 -20.53 -23.78
CA ALA A 59 20.29 -21.89 -23.82
C ALA A 59 19.24 -22.89 -24.36
N ALA A 60 18.00 -22.78 -23.87
CA ALA A 60 16.89 -23.61 -24.34
C ALA A 60 16.60 -23.42 -25.84
N ARG A 61 16.65 -22.17 -26.33
CA ARG A 61 16.47 -21.89 -27.77
C ARG A 61 17.60 -22.43 -28.63
N ARG A 62 18.84 -22.42 -28.12
CA ARG A 62 20.02 -22.97 -28.81
C ARG A 62 20.10 -24.49 -28.78
N ARG A 63 19.19 -25.16 -28.06
CA ARG A 63 19.21 -26.61 -27.85
C ARG A 63 20.53 -27.08 -27.24
N GLU A 64 21.04 -26.30 -26.29
CA GLU A 64 22.22 -26.67 -25.48
C GLU A 64 21.97 -27.97 -24.71
N SER A 65 23.06 -28.61 -24.24
CA SER A 65 22.99 -29.90 -23.53
C SER A 65 22.07 -29.83 -22.31
N HIS A 66 21.43 -30.94 -21.98
CA HIS A 66 20.53 -31.04 -20.82
C HIS A 66 21.23 -30.60 -19.51
N GLU A 67 22.50 -30.96 -19.34
CA GLU A 67 23.31 -30.57 -18.18
C GLU A 67 23.46 -29.04 -18.08
N GLN A 68 23.72 -28.37 -19.20
CA GLN A 68 23.85 -26.90 -19.24
C GLN A 68 22.52 -26.21 -18.95
N LEU A 69 21.42 -26.78 -19.45
CA LEU A 69 20.07 -26.29 -19.14
C LEU A 69 19.75 -26.42 -17.66
N ASP A 70 20.14 -27.52 -17.02
CA ASP A 70 19.92 -27.73 -15.59
C ASP A 70 20.77 -26.81 -14.72
N VAL A 71 22.01 -26.52 -15.10
CA VAL A 71 22.84 -25.50 -14.43
C VAL A 71 22.16 -24.13 -14.50
N HIS A 72 21.67 -23.73 -15.67
CA HIS A 72 20.94 -22.46 -15.80
C HIS A 72 19.62 -22.47 -15.02
N ARG A 73 18.89 -23.60 -15.03
CA ARG A 73 17.62 -23.78 -14.34
C ARG A 73 17.76 -23.66 -12.84
N THR A 74 18.72 -24.36 -12.27
CA THR A 74 19.03 -24.34 -10.84
C THR A 74 19.45 -22.93 -10.40
N ALA A 75 20.35 -22.28 -11.15
CA ALA A 75 20.82 -20.93 -10.86
C ALA A 75 19.69 -19.89 -10.78
N TYR A 76 18.82 -19.81 -11.81
CA TYR A 76 17.73 -18.84 -11.76
C TYR A 76 16.65 -19.22 -10.73
N THR A 77 16.45 -20.52 -10.45
CA THR A 77 15.46 -20.99 -9.46
C THR A 77 15.87 -20.61 -8.04
N VAL A 78 17.15 -20.77 -7.69
CA VAL A 78 17.71 -20.33 -6.41
C VAL A 78 17.51 -18.81 -6.26
N LYS A 79 17.91 -18.03 -7.27
CA LYS A 79 17.72 -16.56 -7.22
C LYS A 79 16.26 -16.14 -7.17
N ARG A 80 15.35 -16.88 -7.82
CA ARG A 80 13.89 -16.66 -7.72
C ARG A 80 13.40 -16.85 -6.29
N LYS A 81 13.90 -17.85 -5.56
CA LYS A 81 13.54 -18.07 -4.14
C LYS A 81 14.01 -16.88 -3.28
N VAL A 82 15.26 -16.48 -3.43
CA VAL A 82 15.84 -15.32 -2.72
C VAL A 82 15.03 -14.05 -3.00
N LEU A 83 14.75 -13.75 -4.27
CA LEU A 83 13.95 -12.59 -4.67
C LEU A 83 12.55 -12.59 -4.03
N ARG A 84 11.86 -13.74 -3.99
CA ARG A 84 10.54 -13.81 -3.34
C ARG A 84 10.64 -13.57 -1.84
N GLN A 85 11.66 -14.10 -1.20
CA GLN A 85 11.87 -13.95 0.24
C GLN A 85 12.18 -12.48 0.59
N THR A 86 13.04 -11.81 -0.18
CA THR A 86 13.37 -10.39 0.03
C THR A 86 12.20 -9.46 -0.26
N ILE A 87 11.39 -9.74 -1.29
CA ILE A 87 10.14 -9.00 -1.51
C ILE A 87 9.20 -9.14 -0.32
N ARG A 88 8.99 -10.37 0.18
CA ARG A 88 8.10 -10.61 1.33
C ARG A 88 8.62 -9.94 2.60
N SER A 89 9.92 -10.03 2.87
CA SER A 89 10.51 -9.39 4.05
C SER A 89 10.43 -7.86 3.96
N SER A 90 10.68 -7.27 2.78
CA SER A 90 10.54 -5.83 2.57
C SER A 90 9.10 -5.36 2.73
N GLN A 91 8.13 -6.10 2.17
CA GLN A 91 6.70 -5.82 2.35
C GLN A 91 6.28 -5.91 3.82
N ALA A 92 6.74 -6.93 4.55
CA ALA A 92 6.44 -7.11 5.97
C ALA A 92 7.04 -5.98 6.83
N LYS A 93 8.31 -5.60 6.57
CA LYS A 93 8.97 -4.47 7.23
C LYS A 93 8.21 -3.17 6.97
N CYS A 94 7.96 -2.87 5.70
CA CYS A 94 7.22 -1.68 5.31
C CYS A 94 5.80 -1.63 5.93
N TRP A 95 5.13 -2.77 6.07
CA TRP A 95 3.85 -2.86 6.75
C TRP A 95 3.98 -2.59 8.26
N SER A 96 4.96 -3.21 8.92
CA SER A 96 5.23 -2.98 10.34
C SER A 96 5.57 -1.52 10.64
N ASP A 97 6.38 -0.90 9.80
CA ASP A 97 6.75 0.52 9.93
C ASP A 97 5.54 1.44 9.69
N LEU A 98 4.68 1.08 8.73
CA LEU A 98 3.42 1.80 8.51
C LEU A 98 2.52 1.72 9.74
N CYS A 99 2.35 0.54 10.35
CA CYS A 99 1.59 0.38 11.59
C CYS A 99 2.19 1.21 12.74
N ARG A 100 3.52 1.13 12.95
CA ARG A 100 4.19 1.92 14.00
C ARG A 100 4.03 3.43 13.80
N SER A 101 3.96 3.88 12.54
CA SER A 101 3.72 5.30 12.25
C SER A 101 2.32 5.78 12.63
N VAL A 102 1.33 4.87 12.73
CA VAL A 102 -0.02 5.21 13.23
C VAL A 102 0.04 5.67 14.68
N ASP A 103 0.81 4.96 15.51
CA ASP A 103 0.94 5.25 16.95
C ASP A 103 1.57 6.63 17.21
N SER A 104 2.46 7.06 16.32
CA SER A 104 3.09 8.39 16.39
C SER A 104 2.21 9.54 15.89
N GLY A 105 1.22 9.25 15.05
CA GLY A 105 0.45 10.27 14.35
C GLY A 105 -0.68 9.68 13.50
N PRO A 106 -1.95 9.76 13.95
CA PRO A 106 -3.08 9.08 13.29
C PRO A 106 -3.38 9.61 11.88
N TRP A 107 -3.00 10.85 11.57
CA TRP A 107 -3.31 11.52 10.28
C TRP A 107 -2.14 11.48 9.26
N GLY A 108 -1.13 10.64 9.50
CA GLY A 108 0.09 10.56 8.68
C GLY A 108 -0.05 9.79 7.36
N LEU A 109 1.03 9.11 6.98
CA LEU A 109 1.08 8.24 5.80
C LEU A 109 0.00 7.12 5.83
N PRO A 110 -0.28 6.45 6.96
CA PRO A 110 -1.30 5.39 7.01
C PRO A 110 -2.69 5.88 6.58
N TYR A 111 -3.11 7.04 7.11
CA TYR A 111 -4.37 7.67 6.74
C TYR A 111 -4.43 7.99 5.25
N LYS A 112 -3.36 8.56 4.67
CA LYS A 112 -3.28 8.86 3.23
C LYS A 112 -3.38 7.60 2.35
N VAL A 113 -2.78 6.49 2.80
CA VAL A 113 -2.83 5.20 2.08
C VAL A 113 -4.26 4.64 2.10
N VAL A 114 -4.92 4.64 3.26
CA VAL A 114 -6.29 4.13 3.42
C VAL A 114 -7.28 5.01 2.64
N THR A 115 -7.23 6.33 2.78
CA THR A 115 -8.15 7.26 2.11
C THR A 115 -8.01 7.25 0.60
N LYS A 116 -6.79 7.14 0.05
CA LYS A 116 -6.60 6.93 -1.39
C LYS A 116 -7.27 5.65 -1.88
N ARG A 117 -7.29 4.59 -1.06
CA ARG A 117 -7.84 3.28 -1.42
C ARG A 117 -9.36 3.21 -1.29
N ILE A 118 -9.94 3.91 -0.31
CA ILE A 118 -11.41 4.07 -0.16
C ILE A 118 -12.00 4.80 -1.39
N GLY A 119 -11.19 5.60 -2.08
CA GLY A 119 -11.51 6.12 -3.41
C GLY A 119 -12.52 7.26 -3.42
N ARG A 120 -12.81 7.78 -4.61
CA ARG A 120 -13.77 8.88 -4.85
C ARG A 120 -15.24 8.46 -4.76
N ARG A 121 -15.53 7.19 -4.49
CA ARG A 121 -16.89 6.71 -4.27
C ARG A 121 -17.27 7.15 -2.85
N ARG A 122 -17.78 8.39 -2.73
CA ARG A 122 -18.31 8.90 -1.46
C ARG A 122 -19.48 8.00 -1.08
N PRO A 123 -19.42 7.23 0.01
CA PRO A 123 -20.63 6.62 0.57
C PRO A 123 -21.64 7.75 0.77
N GLY A 124 -22.84 7.62 0.22
CA GLY A 124 -23.86 8.68 0.23
C GLY A 124 -24.06 9.46 -1.09
N ILE A 125 -23.31 9.19 -2.17
CA ILE A 125 -23.72 9.68 -3.51
C ILE A 125 -25.08 9.09 -3.92
N GLU A 126 -25.36 7.86 -3.52
CA GLU A 126 -26.64 7.18 -3.75
C GLU A 126 -27.78 7.76 -2.88
N ALA A 127 -27.44 8.50 -1.82
CA ALA A 127 -28.39 9.18 -0.92
C ALA A 127 -28.69 10.63 -1.34
N ARG A 128 -28.08 11.12 -2.42
CA ARG A 128 -28.21 12.50 -2.89
C ARG A 128 -29.61 12.72 -3.47
N GLY A 129 -30.43 13.57 -2.85
CA GLY A 129 -31.84 13.76 -3.17
C GLY A 129 -32.83 12.91 -2.35
N MET A 130 -32.32 12.01 -1.51
CA MET A 130 -33.13 11.19 -0.57
C MET A 130 -32.93 11.63 0.88
N GLU A 131 -32.35 12.81 1.11
CA GLU A 131 -31.99 13.27 2.45
C GLU A 131 -33.21 13.34 3.38
N SER A 132 -34.36 13.82 2.88
CA SER A 132 -35.60 13.91 3.65
C SER A 132 -36.16 12.54 4.03
N GLU A 133 -36.11 11.56 3.14
CA GLU A 133 -36.64 10.21 3.39
C GLU A 133 -35.75 9.44 4.39
N ILE A 134 -34.44 9.68 4.32
CA ILE A 134 -33.47 9.18 5.29
C ILE A 134 -33.65 9.85 6.64
N ASP A 135 -33.84 11.17 6.67
CA ASP A 135 -34.08 11.93 7.91
C ASP A 135 -35.38 11.51 8.57
N ASP A 136 -36.47 11.32 7.81
CA ASP A 136 -37.75 10.85 8.34
C ASP A 136 -37.65 9.42 8.91
N TYR A 137 -36.81 8.57 8.31
CA TYR A 137 -36.59 7.20 8.78
C TYR A 137 -35.66 7.12 10.00
N LEU A 138 -34.58 7.89 10.03
CA LEU A 138 -33.59 7.88 11.12
C LEU A 138 -34.04 8.71 12.32
N PHE A 139 -34.72 9.83 12.06
CA PHE A 139 -35.20 10.79 13.06
C PHE A 139 -36.71 10.97 12.89
N PRO A 140 -37.52 9.98 13.32
CA PRO A 140 -38.96 10.08 13.22
C PRO A 140 -39.44 11.36 13.91
N ASN A 141 -40.22 12.16 13.20
CA ASN A 141 -40.71 13.43 13.71
C ASN A 141 -41.49 13.19 15.01
N PRO A 142 -40.97 13.64 16.17
CA PRO A 142 -41.69 13.44 17.40
C PRO A 142 -43.02 14.22 17.32
N PRO A 143 -44.13 13.69 17.89
CA PRO A 143 -45.38 14.44 17.94
C PRO A 143 -45.10 15.80 18.58
N ALA A 144 -45.74 16.85 18.04
CA ALA A 144 -45.59 18.22 18.51
C ALA A 144 -45.77 18.23 20.03
N THR A 145 -44.64 18.31 20.73
CA THR A 145 -44.64 18.28 22.18
C THR A 145 -45.04 19.67 22.60
N ASP A 146 -46.28 19.81 23.06
CA ASP A 146 -46.75 21.06 23.63
C ASP A 146 -46.04 21.28 24.96
N TRP A 147 -44.89 21.95 24.89
CA TRP A 147 -44.06 22.30 26.04
C TRP A 147 -44.82 23.17 27.07
N ALA A 148 -45.98 23.75 26.71
CA ALA A 148 -46.84 24.49 27.63
C ALA A 148 -47.65 23.57 28.57
N LEU A 149 -47.93 22.32 28.18
CA LEU A 149 -48.66 21.33 28.99
C LEU A 149 -47.73 20.42 29.80
N GLN A 150 -46.44 20.35 29.44
CA GLN A 150 -45.43 19.77 30.32
C GLN A 150 -45.16 20.74 31.46
N GLN A 151 -45.97 20.65 32.52
CA GLN A 151 -45.47 21.10 33.82
C GLN A 151 -44.14 20.38 34.07
N PRO A 152 -43.08 21.10 34.49
CA PRO A 152 -41.80 20.48 34.78
C PRO A 152 -42.05 19.45 35.87
N GLN A 153 -42.06 18.18 35.48
CA GLN A 153 -42.01 17.10 36.43
C GLN A 153 -40.77 17.39 37.24
N LYS A 154 -40.94 17.64 38.55
CA LYS A 154 -39.81 17.84 39.47
C LYS A 154 -38.98 16.57 39.42
N THR A 155 -38.01 16.52 38.51
CA THR A 155 -37.05 15.44 38.46
C THR A 155 -36.34 15.49 39.79
N LYS A 156 -36.43 14.41 40.57
CA LYS A 156 -35.63 14.22 41.77
C LYS A 156 -34.19 14.62 41.40
N PRO A 157 -33.52 15.48 42.19
CA PRO A 157 -32.19 15.95 41.83
C PRO A 157 -31.34 14.72 41.53
N LEU A 158 -30.79 14.68 40.31
CA LEU A 158 -29.85 13.66 39.92
C LEU A 158 -28.77 13.68 41.00
N LYS A 159 -28.66 12.60 41.79
CA LYS A 159 -27.57 12.48 42.76
C LYS A 159 -26.29 12.66 41.94
N THR A 160 -25.64 13.80 42.11
CA THR A 160 -24.33 14.06 41.56
C THR A 160 -23.38 13.12 42.27
N SER A 161 -23.30 11.88 41.82
CA SER A 161 -22.14 11.06 42.11
C SER A 161 -20.95 11.85 41.56
N PRO A 162 -19.95 12.20 42.38
CA PRO A 162 -18.72 12.75 41.87
C PRO A 162 -18.20 11.79 40.80
N TRP A 163 -17.88 12.32 39.62
CA TRP A 163 -17.28 11.54 38.54
C TRP A 163 -16.18 10.65 39.11
N PRO A 164 -16.12 9.35 38.77
CA PRO A 164 -15.05 8.50 39.24
C PRO A 164 -13.71 9.12 38.83
N ASN A 165 -12.82 9.31 39.81
CA ASN A 165 -11.49 9.84 39.59
C ASN A 165 -10.76 8.92 38.59
N TRP A 166 -10.66 9.37 37.33
CA TRP A 166 -10.15 8.63 36.17
C TRP A 166 -8.84 7.83 36.43
N PRO A 167 -7.87 8.30 37.25
CA PRO A 167 -6.66 7.54 37.56
C PRO A 167 -6.89 6.23 38.35
N LYS A 168 -8.03 6.06 39.02
CA LYS A 168 -8.36 4.83 39.76
C LYS A 168 -9.07 3.81 38.88
N ALA A 169 -9.98 4.27 38.02
CA ALA A 169 -10.73 3.41 37.09
C ALA A 169 -9.84 2.72 36.04
N VAL A 170 -8.71 3.32 35.67
CA VAL A 170 -7.75 2.71 34.74
C VAL A 170 -6.98 1.54 35.38
N LYS A 171 -6.88 1.47 36.72
CA LYS A 171 -6.21 0.34 37.41
C LYS A 171 -7.06 -0.92 37.45
N ASP A 172 -8.38 -0.80 37.32
CA ASP A 172 -9.33 -1.91 37.40
C ASP A 172 -9.69 -2.49 36.02
N PHE A 173 -9.07 -1.99 34.94
CA PHE A 173 -9.24 -2.58 33.61
C PHE A 173 -8.59 -3.96 33.58
N PRO A 174 -9.32 -5.02 33.17
CA PRO A 174 -8.73 -6.34 33.04
C PRO A 174 -7.58 -6.29 32.03
N PRO A 175 -6.46 -6.99 32.28
CA PRO A 175 -5.35 -6.99 31.35
C PRO A 175 -5.81 -7.48 29.98
N VAL A 176 -5.33 -6.82 28.93
CA VAL A 176 -5.55 -7.24 27.54
C VAL A 176 -5.26 -8.72 27.42
N ARG A 177 -6.28 -9.52 27.09
CA ARG A 177 -6.16 -10.96 26.90
C ARG A 177 -5.17 -11.20 25.76
N GLN A 178 -3.97 -11.67 26.09
CA GLN A 178 -3.00 -12.06 25.07
C GLN A 178 -3.59 -13.21 24.22
N PRO A 179 -3.37 -13.22 22.91
CA PRO A 179 -3.80 -14.35 22.07
C PRO A 179 -3.14 -15.63 22.58
N ALA A 180 -3.93 -16.70 22.70
CA ALA A 180 -3.44 -17.98 23.19
C ALA A 180 -2.23 -18.48 22.37
N PRO A 181 -1.20 -19.05 23.01
CA PRO A 181 -0.10 -19.66 22.28
C PRO A 181 -0.62 -20.79 21.40
N MET A 182 -0.21 -20.80 20.13
CA MET A 182 -0.54 -21.85 19.17
C MET A 182 -0.02 -23.20 19.70
N VAL A 183 -0.93 -24.10 20.04
CA VAL A 183 -0.60 -25.51 20.32
C VAL A 183 -0.19 -26.15 19.00
N SER A 184 1.09 -26.49 18.88
CA SER A 184 1.60 -27.29 17.76
C SER A 184 1.05 -28.72 17.84
N PRO A 185 0.58 -29.31 16.73
CA PRO A 185 0.02 -30.65 16.74
C PRO A 185 1.10 -31.69 17.05
N THR A 186 0.81 -32.54 18.03
CA THR A 186 1.55 -33.76 18.36
C THR A 186 1.55 -34.69 17.15
N LYS A 187 2.75 -35.05 16.68
CA LYS A 187 2.93 -36.13 15.70
C LYS A 187 2.60 -37.47 16.38
N SER A 188 1.68 -38.22 15.78
CA SER A 188 1.61 -39.69 15.92
C SER A 188 2.72 -40.34 15.11
#